data_AF-A0A3C0ANU1-F1
#
_entry.id   AF-A0A3C0ANU1-F1
#
_cell.length_a   1.000
_cell.length_b   1.000
_cell.length_c   1.000
_cell.angle_alpha   90.00
_cell.angle_beta   90.00
_cell.angle_gamma   90.00
#
_symmetry.space_group_name_H-M   'P 1'
#
loop_
_entity.id
_entity.type
_entity.pdbx_description
1 polymer ?
#
loop_
_entity_poly.entity_id
_entity_poly.type
_entity_poly.pdbx_seq_one_letter_code
_entity_poly.pdbx_strand_id
1 'polypeptide(L)'
;MGSEKLAGANAQALETLVPEEYKKEAGKFCPHAGVVSRGSGMFQEQGRQLLLSRLRVASLLLALATSAFLIRGLWLGEFDDSHGQEMLVLDTILTGILFSVAGVLWLKPCLCLWRLRICEAITFGAPAVFLIWWHFCELCACDPILLGKVAFAFPLRTVFPWMILIYTYGFFIPNSLRGVISVVSLMVISPLVGAVMTGKQVPQVSEVLYSGGLSEMIILLLIAASTAVYGSHRVGSLRREAFDAKSIGMYTLRKQVGSGGMGEVYLAEHRLLKRPCAIKL
;
A
#
# COMPACT_ATOMS: atom_id res chain seq x y z
N MET A 1 -56.56 -15.79 -31.39
CA MET A 1 -55.97 -14.60 -30.72
C MET A 1 -55.44 -14.97 -29.33
N GLY A 2 -54.36 -15.76 -29.22
CA GLY A 2 -53.95 -16.29 -27.91
C GLY A 2 -52.47 -16.62 -27.71
N SER A 3 -51.56 -16.15 -28.57
CA SER A 3 -50.14 -16.57 -28.54
C SER A 3 -49.14 -15.44 -28.22
N GLU A 4 -49.57 -14.18 -28.04
CA GLU A 4 -48.64 -13.05 -27.86
C GLU A 4 -48.51 -12.53 -26.42
N LYS A 5 -49.31 -13.03 -25.46
CA LYS A 5 -49.30 -12.51 -24.07
C LYS A 5 -48.31 -13.17 -23.11
N LEU A 6 -47.62 -14.24 -23.50
CA LEU A 6 -46.68 -14.97 -22.61
C LEU A 6 -45.21 -14.57 -22.74
N ALA A 7 -44.84 -13.77 -23.74
CA ALA A 7 -43.45 -13.31 -23.91
C ALA A 7 -43.11 -12.07 -23.05
N GLY A 8 -44.10 -11.26 -22.67
CA GLY A 8 -43.88 -10.02 -21.90
C GLY A 8 -43.64 -10.23 -20.40
N ALA A 9 -44.17 -11.30 -19.82
CA ALA A 9 -44.09 -11.55 -18.37
C ALA A 9 -42.70 -12.04 -17.90
N ASN A 10 -41.91 -12.64 -18.80
CA ASN A 10 -40.58 -13.18 -18.46
C ASN A 10 -39.45 -12.14 -18.53
N ALA A 11 -39.66 -11.01 -19.22
CA ALA A 11 -38.66 -9.94 -19.29
C ALA A 11 -38.61 -9.12 -18.00
N GLN A 12 -39.77 -8.84 -17.39
CA GLN A 12 -39.86 -8.06 -16.15
C GLN A 12 -39.34 -8.83 -14.92
N ALA A 13 -39.48 -10.15 -14.88
CA ALA A 13 -38.96 -10.97 -13.78
C ALA A 13 -37.42 -11.09 -13.76
N LEU A 14 -36.77 -10.93 -14.93
CA LEU A 14 -35.31 -10.98 -15.04
C LEU A 14 -34.66 -9.65 -14.62
N GLU A 15 -35.36 -8.53 -14.82
CA GLU A 15 -34.90 -7.19 -14.42
C GLU A 15 -34.83 -7.02 -12.90
N THR A 16 -35.69 -7.72 -12.16
CA THR A 16 -35.74 -7.67 -10.69
C THR A 16 -34.64 -8.48 -9.98
N LEU A 17 -33.87 -9.32 -10.70
CA LEU A 17 -32.79 -10.12 -10.14
C LEU A 17 -31.42 -9.46 -10.25
N VAL A 18 -31.32 -8.29 -10.87
CA VAL A 18 -30.10 -7.47 -10.85
C VAL A 18 -30.16 -6.60 -9.60
N PRO A 19 -29.35 -6.88 -8.56
CA PRO A 19 -29.36 -6.07 -7.35
C PRO A 19 -28.99 -4.63 -7.70
N GLU A 20 -29.61 -3.63 -7.06
CA GLU A 20 -29.28 -2.20 -7.21
C GLU A 20 -27.79 -1.88 -6.95
N GLU A 21 -27.04 -2.78 -6.29
CA GLU A 21 -25.57 -2.73 -6.21
C GLU A 21 -24.88 -2.80 -7.60
N TYR A 22 -25.42 -3.58 -8.54
CA TYR A 22 -24.86 -3.73 -9.89
C TYR A 22 -25.09 -2.48 -10.75
N LYS A 23 -26.20 -1.76 -10.53
CA LYS A 23 -26.45 -0.45 -11.18
C LYS A 23 -25.52 0.64 -10.65
N LYS A 24 -25.14 0.61 -9.37
CA LYS A 24 -24.17 1.57 -8.80
C LYS A 24 -22.75 1.39 -9.36
N GLU A 25 -22.35 0.17 -9.73
CA GLU A 25 -21.06 -0.08 -10.39
C GLU A 25 -21.07 0.20 -11.90
N ALA A 26 -22.24 0.13 -12.55
CA ALA A 26 -22.40 0.38 -13.99
C ALA A 26 -22.13 1.84 -14.42
N GLY A 27 -22.00 2.78 -13.47
CA GLY A 27 -21.90 4.22 -13.75
C GLY A 27 -20.48 4.80 -13.94
N LYS A 28 -19.40 4.01 -13.83
CA LYS A 28 -18.03 4.53 -14.04
C LYS A 28 -17.37 3.84 -15.22
N PHE A 29 -17.69 4.31 -16.42
CA PHE A 29 -16.97 3.95 -17.64
C PHE A 29 -15.50 4.40 -17.52
N CYS A 30 -14.59 3.47 -17.25
CA CYS A 30 -13.15 3.74 -17.28
C CYS A 30 -12.64 3.49 -18.73
N PRO A 31 -12.28 4.53 -19.50
CA PRO A 31 -11.90 4.40 -20.92
C PRO A 31 -10.54 3.70 -21.16
N HIS A 32 -9.88 3.24 -20.09
CA HIS A 32 -8.56 2.61 -20.14
C HIS A 32 -8.62 1.08 -20.04
N ALA A 33 -9.81 0.53 -19.80
CA ALA A 33 -10.09 -0.88 -20.03
C ALA A 33 -10.23 -1.10 -21.54
N GLY A 34 -9.10 -1.22 -22.24
CA GLY A 34 -9.09 -1.57 -23.66
C GLY A 34 -9.82 -2.89 -23.91
N VAL A 35 -10.17 -3.15 -25.18
CA VAL A 35 -10.82 -4.40 -25.64
C VAL A 35 -9.83 -5.56 -25.55
N VAL A 36 -9.49 -5.95 -24.33
CA VAL A 36 -8.67 -7.12 -23.99
C VAL A 36 -9.62 -8.29 -23.79
N SER A 37 -9.21 -9.51 -24.17
CA SER A 37 -9.92 -10.76 -23.84
C SER A 37 -10.57 -10.67 -22.45
N ARG A 38 -11.90 -10.85 -22.38
CA ARG A 38 -12.71 -10.60 -21.17
C ARG A 38 -12.13 -11.27 -19.91
N GLY A 39 -11.40 -12.37 -20.06
CA GLY A 39 -10.73 -13.07 -18.96
C GLY A 39 -9.49 -12.36 -18.40
N SER A 40 -8.55 -11.91 -19.24
CA SER A 40 -7.33 -11.23 -18.79
C SER A 40 -7.61 -9.78 -18.36
N GLY A 41 -8.59 -9.12 -18.99
CA GLY A 41 -9.03 -7.78 -18.59
C GLY A 41 -9.61 -7.73 -17.18
N MET A 42 -10.40 -8.73 -16.76
CA MET A 42 -10.99 -8.79 -15.43
C MET A 42 -9.96 -8.97 -14.31
N PHE A 43 -8.96 -9.84 -14.48
CA PHE A 43 -7.89 -10.02 -13.48
C PHE A 43 -7.03 -8.76 -13.34
N GLN A 44 -6.71 -8.11 -14.46
CA GLN A 44 -5.95 -6.87 -14.47
C GLN A 44 -6.73 -5.72 -13.83
N GLU A 45 -8.04 -5.66 -14.05
CA GLU A 45 -8.93 -4.66 -13.44
C GLU A 45 -9.11 -4.89 -11.94
N GLN A 46 -9.27 -6.14 -11.49
CA GLN A 46 -9.29 -6.48 -10.06
C GLN A 46 -7.98 -6.10 -9.37
N GLY A 47 -6.83 -6.41 -9.99
CA GLY A 47 -5.51 -6.01 -9.48
C GLY A 47 -5.37 -4.49 -9.38
N ARG A 48 -5.86 -3.76 -10.39
CA ARG A 48 -5.87 -2.29 -10.42
C ARG A 48 -6.71 -1.70 -9.29
N GLN A 49 -7.94 -2.18 -9.10
CA GLN A 49 -8.84 -1.68 -8.06
C GLN A 49 -8.31 -1.97 -6.65
N LEU A 50 -7.71 -3.14 -6.45
CA LEU A 50 -7.05 -3.51 -5.19
C LEU A 50 -5.83 -2.64 -4.90
N LEU A 51 -5.02 -2.33 -5.92
CA LEU A 51 -3.87 -1.43 -5.77
C LEU A 51 -4.35 -0.01 -5.41
N LEU A 52 -5.36 0.50 -6.12
CA LEU A 52 -5.93 1.82 -5.85
C LEU A 52 -6.48 1.94 -4.43
N SER A 53 -7.29 0.98 -3.97
CA SER A 53 -7.90 1.05 -2.63
C SER A 53 -6.86 1.03 -1.52
N ARG A 54 -5.80 0.24 -1.67
CA ARG A 54 -4.73 0.15 -0.68
C ARG A 54 -3.81 1.36 -0.71
N LEU A 55 -3.49 1.86 -1.91
CA LEU A 55 -2.66 3.05 -2.06
C LEU A 55 -3.35 4.30 -1.49
N ARG A 56 -4.68 4.39 -1.55
CA ARG A 56 -5.46 5.44 -0.87
C ARG A 56 -5.23 5.43 0.65
N VAL A 57 -5.25 4.25 1.26
CA VAL A 57 -5.06 4.11 2.71
C VAL A 57 -3.59 4.39 3.07
N ALA A 58 -2.64 3.83 2.31
CA ALA A 58 -1.21 4.03 2.55
C ALA A 58 -0.79 5.50 2.40
N SER A 59 -1.20 6.17 1.33
CA SER A 59 -0.89 7.59 1.11
C SER A 59 -1.51 8.49 2.18
N LEU A 60 -2.75 8.23 2.59
CA LEU A 60 -3.39 8.96 3.68
C LEU A 60 -2.68 8.73 5.02
N LEU A 61 -2.30 7.49 5.33
CA LEU A 61 -1.59 7.14 6.56
C LEU A 61 -0.24 7.86 6.63
N LEU A 62 0.55 7.85 5.55
CA LEU A 62 1.83 8.55 5.49
C LEU A 62 1.66 10.08 5.52
N ALA A 63 0.63 10.62 4.88
CA ALA A 63 0.31 12.05 4.96
C ALA A 63 -0.02 12.47 6.40
N LEU A 64 -0.84 11.70 7.10
CA LEU A 64 -1.19 11.96 8.50
C LEU A 64 0.02 11.81 9.42
N ALA A 65 0.87 10.80 9.20
CA ALA A 65 2.09 10.60 9.99
C ALA A 65 3.05 11.78 9.85
N THR A 66 3.37 12.20 8.61
CA THR A 66 4.23 13.37 8.37
C THR A 66 3.63 14.65 8.94
N SER A 67 2.32 14.86 8.77
CA SER A 67 1.62 15.99 9.40
C SER A 67 1.75 16.01 10.92
N ALA A 68 1.66 14.85 11.58
CA ALA A 68 1.79 14.76 13.03
C ALA A 68 3.20 15.13 13.49
N PHE A 69 4.24 14.73 12.75
CA PHE A 69 5.61 15.15 13.01
C PHE A 69 5.81 16.65 12.77
N LEU A 70 5.24 17.20 11.69
CA LEU A 70 5.27 18.63 11.39
C LEU A 70 4.63 19.47 12.52
N ILE A 71 3.43 19.09 12.97
CA ILE A 71 2.71 19.77 14.06
C ILE A 71 3.51 19.68 15.35
N ARG A 72 4.10 18.52 15.65
CA ARG A 72 4.96 18.34 16.82
C ARG A 72 6.19 19.27 16.75
N GLY A 73 6.87 19.33 15.60
CA GLY A 73 8.05 20.18 15.42
C GLY A 73 7.73 21.66 15.62
N LEU A 74 6.58 22.11 15.09
CA LEU A 74 6.06 23.47 15.31
C LEU A 74 5.77 23.75 16.78
N TRP A 75 5.16 22.78 17.48
CA TRP A 75 4.83 22.92 18.90
C TRP A 75 6.07 22.96 19.80
N LEU A 76 7.11 22.19 19.45
CA LEU A 76 8.36 22.11 20.21
C LEU A 76 9.36 23.21 19.87
N GLY A 77 9.06 24.08 18.90
CA GLY A 77 9.98 25.14 18.46
C GLY A 77 11.25 24.59 17.79
N GLU A 78 11.19 23.40 17.20
CA GLU A 78 12.35 22.75 16.56
C GLU A 78 12.81 23.49 15.27
N PHE A 79 12.07 24.51 14.84
CA PHE A 79 12.27 25.23 13.59
C PHE A 79 12.76 26.67 13.73
N ASP A 80 13.13 27.09 14.95
CA ASP A 80 13.55 28.49 15.22
C ASP A 80 14.94 28.81 14.63
N ASP A 81 15.81 27.81 14.49
CA ASP A 81 17.12 27.96 13.87
C ASP A 81 17.07 27.88 12.34
N SER A 82 18.07 28.46 11.66
CA SER A 82 18.18 28.45 10.19
C SER A 82 18.09 27.04 9.57
N HIS A 83 18.70 26.05 10.22
CA HIS A 83 18.60 24.64 9.80
C HIS A 83 17.20 24.05 10.03
N GLY A 84 16.56 24.45 11.12
CA GLY A 84 15.18 24.08 11.43
C GLY A 84 14.20 24.65 10.39
N GLN A 85 14.42 25.87 9.88
CA GLN A 85 13.59 26.44 8.82
C GLN A 85 13.66 25.65 7.50
N GLU A 86 14.85 25.16 7.12
CA GLU A 86 14.99 24.29 5.94
C GLU A 86 14.23 22.96 6.14
N MET A 87 14.33 22.38 7.33
CA MET A 87 13.60 21.16 7.69
C MET A 87 12.08 21.38 7.64
N LEU A 88 11.59 22.50 8.18
CA LEU A 88 10.17 22.88 8.14
C LEU A 88 9.64 22.96 6.70
N VAL A 89 10.40 23.62 5.82
CA VAL A 89 10.02 23.77 4.41
C VAL A 89 9.92 22.41 3.73
N LEU A 90 10.91 21.55 3.91
CA LEU A 90 10.95 20.24 3.26
C LEU A 90 9.87 19.28 3.80
N ASP A 91 9.63 19.26 5.11
CA ASP A 91 8.57 18.45 5.70
C ASP A 91 7.19 18.93 5.25
N THR A 92 6.97 20.26 5.18
CA THR A 92 5.74 20.85 4.63
C THR A 92 5.53 20.47 3.16
N ILE A 93 6.60 20.48 2.34
CA ILE A 93 6.54 20.04 0.94
C ILE A 93 6.19 18.56 0.86
N LEU A 94 6.84 17.69 1.66
CA LEU A 94 6.58 16.26 1.69
C LEU A 94 5.11 15.96 2.06
N THR A 95 4.62 16.57 3.15
CA THR A 95 3.23 16.44 3.59
C THR A 95 2.27 16.91 2.50
N GLY A 96 2.56 18.04 1.84
CA GLY A 96 1.77 18.56 0.72
C GLY A 96 1.72 17.60 -0.48
N ILE A 97 2.85 16.98 -0.83
CA ILE A 97 2.93 15.96 -1.90
C ILE A 97 2.06 14.75 -1.53
N LEU A 98 2.17 14.23 -0.31
CA LEU A 98 1.43 13.04 0.12
C LEU A 98 -0.09 13.30 0.16
N PHE A 99 -0.53 14.45 0.66
CA PHE A 99 -1.95 14.84 0.59
C PHE A 99 -2.43 15.05 -0.84
N SER A 100 -1.60 15.62 -1.71
CA SER A 100 -1.95 15.80 -3.11
C SER A 100 -2.16 14.46 -3.82
N VAL A 101 -1.26 13.49 -3.59
CA VAL A 101 -1.40 12.13 -4.12
C VAL A 101 -2.64 11.44 -3.53
N ALA A 102 -2.85 11.52 -2.21
CA ALA A 102 -4.05 10.97 -1.57
C ALA A 102 -5.33 11.58 -2.18
N GLY A 103 -5.40 12.91 -2.32
CA GLY A 103 -6.51 13.62 -2.94
C GLY A 103 -6.77 13.16 -4.38
N VAL A 104 -5.73 13.05 -5.21
CA VAL A 104 -5.85 12.54 -6.59
C VAL A 104 -6.39 11.11 -6.60
N LEU A 105 -5.91 10.23 -5.73
CA LEU A 105 -6.35 8.84 -5.66
C LEU A 105 -7.81 8.72 -5.23
N TRP A 106 -8.29 9.58 -4.32
CA TRP A 106 -9.68 9.62 -3.88
C TRP A 106 -10.62 10.24 -4.93
N LEU A 107 -10.20 11.34 -5.56
CA LEU A 107 -10.99 12.08 -6.56
C LEU A 107 -11.08 11.36 -7.92
N LYS A 108 -10.04 10.63 -8.33
CA LYS A 108 -9.98 9.95 -9.64
C LYS A 108 -10.07 8.42 -9.48
N PRO A 109 -11.28 7.83 -9.49
CA PRO A 109 -11.46 6.38 -9.34
C PRO A 109 -10.97 5.56 -10.56
N CYS A 110 -10.82 6.20 -11.72
CA CYS A 110 -10.37 5.57 -12.97
C CYS A 110 -8.95 6.04 -13.36
N LEU A 111 -7.92 5.56 -12.66
CA LEU A 111 -6.52 5.77 -13.03
C LEU A 111 -5.97 4.55 -13.79
N CYS A 112 -5.20 4.79 -14.86
CA CYS A 112 -4.41 3.74 -15.52
C CYS A 112 -3.43 3.09 -14.53
N LEU A 113 -3.04 1.84 -14.79
CA LEU A 113 -1.99 1.16 -14.04
C LEU A 113 -0.68 1.94 -14.00
N TRP A 114 -0.23 2.52 -15.12
CA TRP A 114 1.00 3.31 -15.14
C TRP A 114 0.94 4.53 -14.21
N ARG A 115 -0.18 5.27 -14.22
CA ARG A 115 -0.38 6.40 -13.30
C ARG A 115 -0.45 5.95 -11.84
N LEU A 116 -1.05 4.80 -11.56
CA LEU A 116 -1.04 4.21 -10.23
C LEU A 116 0.37 3.83 -9.76
N ARG A 117 1.20 3.27 -10.65
CA ARG A 117 2.62 2.97 -10.35
C ARG A 117 3.44 4.23 -10.10
N ILE A 118 3.14 5.34 -10.79
CA ILE A 118 3.75 6.63 -10.48
C ILE A 118 3.30 7.13 -9.11
N CYS A 119 2.01 7.08 -8.79
CA CYS A 119 1.52 7.45 -7.46
C CYS A 119 2.15 6.59 -6.37
N GLU A 120 2.34 5.29 -6.61
CA GLU A 120 3.07 4.37 -5.73
C GLU A 120 4.52 4.83 -5.55
N ALA A 121 5.25 5.05 -6.65
CA ALA A 121 6.64 5.51 -6.60
C ALA A 121 6.78 6.86 -5.86
N ILE A 122 5.86 7.80 -6.05
CA ILE A 122 5.87 9.08 -5.33
C ILE A 122 5.56 8.88 -3.84
N THR A 123 4.55 8.07 -3.52
CA THR A 123 4.10 7.84 -2.13
C THR A 123 5.20 7.26 -1.24
N PHE A 124 6.06 6.39 -1.79
CA PHE A 124 7.14 5.77 -1.03
C PHE A 124 8.51 6.38 -1.32
N GLY A 125 8.73 6.87 -2.54
CA GLY A 125 9.99 7.48 -2.96
C GLY A 125 10.21 8.87 -2.36
N ALA A 126 9.18 9.73 -2.28
CA ALA A 126 9.34 11.05 -1.69
C ALA A 126 9.71 10.99 -0.20
N PRO A 127 9.05 10.17 0.66
CA PRO A 127 9.52 9.95 2.02
C PRO A 127 10.93 9.37 2.09
N ALA A 128 11.27 8.39 1.24
CA ALA A 128 12.61 7.81 1.24
C ALA A 128 13.71 8.87 0.94
N VAL A 129 13.49 9.74 -0.05
CA VAL A 129 14.42 10.84 -0.37
C VAL A 129 14.51 11.82 0.80
N PHE A 130 13.37 12.19 1.40
CA PHE A 130 13.35 13.05 2.58
C PHE A 130 14.13 12.44 3.76
N LEU A 131 13.97 11.13 4.02
CA LEU A 131 14.72 10.45 5.08
C LEU A 131 16.24 10.43 4.80
N ILE A 132 16.66 10.24 3.54
CA ILE A 132 18.09 10.32 3.17
C ILE A 132 18.62 11.73 3.41
N TRP A 133 17.88 12.75 2.99
CA TRP A 133 18.26 14.15 3.19
C TRP A 133 18.34 14.52 4.68
N TRP A 134 17.29 14.21 5.44
CA TRP A 134 17.24 14.43 6.88
C TRP A 134 18.45 13.76 7.54
N HIS A 135 18.68 12.48 7.25
CA HIS A 135 19.82 11.73 7.81
C HIS A 135 21.17 12.42 7.60
N PHE A 136 21.39 13.00 6.41
CA PHE A 136 22.63 13.71 6.12
C PHE A 136 22.72 15.06 6.84
N CYS A 137 21.62 15.80 6.89
CA CYS A 137 21.54 17.13 7.48
C CYS A 137 21.71 17.14 9.01
N GLU A 138 21.10 16.18 9.70
CA GLU A 138 21.07 16.12 11.17
C GLU A 138 22.48 16.09 11.79
N LEU A 139 23.46 15.52 11.07
CA LEU A 139 24.85 15.49 11.55
C LEU A 139 25.68 16.71 11.17
N CYS A 140 25.39 17.37 10.05
CA CYS A 140 26.15 18.53 9.62
C CYS A 140 25.87 19.77 10.49
N ALA A 141 24.68 19.85 11.08
CA ALA A 141 24.22 21.01 11.86
C ALA A 141 24.31 20.84 13.38
N CYS A 142 24.90 19.75 13.88
CA CYS A 142 24.87 19.43 15.31
C CYS A 142 26.00 20.13 16.09
N ASP A 143 25.65 20.78 17.19
CA ASP A 143 26.62 21.38 18.11
C ASP A 143 27.57 20.32 18.70
N PRO A 144 28.88 20.63 18.84
CA PRO A 144 29.89 19.69 19.36
C PRO A 144 29.56 19.13 20.75
N ILE A 145 28.79 19.87 21.55
CA ILE A 145 28.44 19.52 22.93
C ILE A 145 27.30 18.47 22.98
N LEU A 146 26.40 18.48 22.00
CA LEU A 146 25.28 17.53 21.92
C LEU A 146 25.60 16.30 21.09
N LEU A 147 26.68 16.34 20.31
CA LEU A 147 27.07 15.33 19.35
C LEU A 147 27.18 13.92 19.95
N GLY A 148 27.64 13.78 21.20
CA GLY A 148 27.72 12.47 21.87
C GLY A 148 26.35 11.84 22.15
N LYS A 149 25.34 12.65 22.53
CA LYS A 149 23.97 12.16 22.77
C LYS A 149 23.29 11.78 21.46
N VAL A 150 23.47 12.60 20.43
CA VAL A 150 22.92 12.34 19.09
C VAL A 150 23.58 11.10 18.47
N ALA A 151 24.90 10.94 18.62
CA ALA A 151 25.64 9.77 18.17
C ALA A 151 25.13 8.47 18.81
N PHE A 152 24.80 8.48 20.10
CA PHE A 152 24.24 7.30 20.77
C PHE A 152 22.85 6.92 20.25
N ALA A 153 21.97 7.90 20.05
CA ALA A 153 20.61 7.68 19.55
C ALA A 153 20.54 7.42 18.03
N PHE A 154 21.64 7.67 17.31
CA PHE A 154 21.73 7.65 15.86
C PHE A 154 21.22 6.34 15.21
N PRO A 155 21.60 5.12 15.66
CA PRO A 155 21.15 3.89 15.02
C PRO A 155 19.62 3.74 15.01
N LEU A 156 19.00 3.92 16.18
CA LEU A 156 17.55 3.78 16.35
C LEU A 156 16.78 4.90 15.66
N ARG A 157 17.22 6.16 15.81
CA ARG A 157 16.58 7.32 15.18
C ARG A 157 16.58 7.20 13.65
N THR A 158 17.65 6.64 13.10
CA THR A 158 17.74 6.34 11.66
C THR A 158 16.79 5.22 11.26
N VAL A 159 16.74 4.11 12.00
CA VAL A 159 16.00 2.91 11.57
C VAL A 159 14.48 3.04 11.67
N PHE A 160 13.96 3.71 12.71
CA PHE A 160 12.51 3.74 12.97
C PHE A 160 11.67 4.28 11.79
N PRO A 161 12.00 5.43 11.16
CA PRO A 161 11.25 5.93 10.01
C PRO A 161 11.28 4.97 8.81
N TRP A 162 12.42 4.32 8.55
CA TRP A 162 12.53 3.31 7.49
C TRP A 162 11.70 2.07 7.78
N MET A 163 11.62 1.62 9.04
CA MET A 163 10.74 0.51 9.42
C MET A 163 9.27 0.83 9.12
N ILE A 164 8.80 2.03 9.46
CA ILE A 164 7.44 2.48 9.16
C ILE A 164 7.19 2.44 7.65
N LEU A 165 8.15 2.92 6.85
CA LEU A 165 8.05 2.92 5.39
C LEU A 165 8.01 1.49 4.80
N ILE A 166 8.90 0.60 5.27
CA ILE A 166 8.98 -0.80 4.86
C ILE A 166 7.69 -1.56 5.21
N TYR A 167 7.18 -1.38 6.43
CA TYR A 167 5.93 -2.01 6.86
C TYR A 167 4.74 -1.50 6.06
N THR A 168 4.62 -0.19 5.90
CA THR A 168 3.54 0.40 5.11
C THR A 168 3.58 -0.14 3.67
N TYR A 169 4.75 -0.23 3.06
CA TYR A 169 4.89 -0.80 1.72
C TYR A 169 4.51 -2.31 1.70
N GLY A 170 5.06 -3.11 2.62
CA GLY A 170 4.84 -4.56 2.67
C GLY A 170 3.39 -4.96 2.91
N PHE A 171 2.68 -4.25 3.80
CA PHE A 171 1.28 -4.53 4.10
C PHE A 171 0.32 -4.06 3.00
N PHE A 172 0.53 -2.85 2.47
CA PHE A 172 -0.41 -2.24 1.53
C PHE A 172 -0.11 -2.56 0.06
N ILE A 173 1.09 -2.99 -0.30
CA ILE A 173 1.44 -3.28 -1.70
C ILE A 173 1.98 -4.71 -1.81
N PRO A 174 1.07 -5.70 -1.84
CA PRO A 174 1.48 -7.04 -2.23
C PRO A 174 1.67 -7.06 -3.74
N ASN A 175 2.88 -6.73 -4.14
CA ASN A 175 3.38 -6.98 -5.48
C ASN A 175 3.80 -8.46 -5.61
N SER A 176 4.27 -8.87 -6.77
CA SER A 176 4.99 -10.14 -6.89
C SER A 176 6.17 -10.18 -5.90
N LEU A 177 6.53 -11.36 -5.40
CA LEU A 177 7.64 -11.52 -4.44
C LEU A 177 8.90 -10.78 -4.90
N ARG A 178 9.23 -10.88 -6.19
CA ARG A 178 10.39 -10.20 -6.80
C ARG A 178 10.29 -8.68 -6.67
N GLY A 179 9.12 -8.09 -6.90
CA GLY A 179 8.91 -6.65 -6.81
C GLY A 179 8.90 -6.12 -5.38
N VAL A 180 8.42 -6.91 -4.41
CA VAL A 180 8.51 -6.51 -2.99
C VAL A 180 9.96 -6.58 -2.51
N ILE A 181 10.66 -7.68 -2.80
CA ILE A 181 12.07 -7.86 -2.43
C ILE A 181 12.91 -6.73 -3.02
N SER A 182 12.75 -6.39 -4.30
CA SER A 182 13.57 -5.34 -4.93
C SER A 182 13.42 -3.98 -4.25
N VAL A 183 12.19 -3.54 -3.96
CA VAL A 183 11.94 -2.23 -3.34
C VAL A 183 12.36 -2.22 -1.88
N VAL A 184 12.04 -3.27 -1.12
CA VAL A 184 12.41 -3.38 0.29
C VAL A 184 13.94 -3.46 0.45
N SER A 185 14.65 -4.18 -0.43
CA SER A 185 16.12 -4.21 -0.40
C SER A 185 16.71 -2.81 -0.59
N LEU A 186 16.18 -1.99 -1.50
CA LEU A 186 16.62 -0.60 -1.66
C LEU A 186 16.37 0.24 -0.39
N MET A 187 15.22 0.05 0.25
CA MET A 187 14.88 0.73 1.51
C MET A 187 15.74 0.27 2.69
N VAL A 188 16.23 -0.96 2.69
CA VAL A 188 17.16 -1.47 3.72
C VAL A 188 18.58 -0.98 3.47
N ILE A 189 19.04 -1.00 2.22
CA ILE A 189 20.40 -0.60 1.87
C ILE A 189 20.60 0.91 2.09
N SER A 190 19.60 1.74 1.79
CA SER A 190 19.70 3.20 1.89
C SER A 190 20.17 3.72 3.27
N PRO A 191 19.51 3.39 4.39
CA PRO A 191 19.96 3.82 5.72
C PRO A 191 21.30 3.20 6.14
N LEU A 192 21.62 1.98 5.69
CA LEU A 192 22.90 1.35 6.01
C LEU A 192 24.07 2.05 5.31
N VAL A 193 23.91 2.37 4.02
CA VAL A 193 24.91 3.14 3.26
C VAL A 193 25.04 4.54 3.86
N GLY A 194 23.92 5.20 4.16
CA GLY A 194 23.91 6.49 4.86
C GLY A 194 24.69 6.43 6.17
N ALA A 195 24.40 5.46 7.04
CA ALA A 195 25.09 5.29 8.32
C ALA A 195 26.60 5.07 8.17
N VAL A 196 27.03 4.22 7.23
CA VAL A 196 28.46 3.96 6.99
C VAL A 196 29.17 5.21 6.43
N MET A 197 28.52 5.96 5.53
CA MET A 197 29.09 7.21 5.00
C MET A 197 29.25 8.25 6.10
N THR A 198 28.23 8.42 6.93
CA THR A 198 28.24 9.32 8.08
C THR A 198 29.31 8.92 9.10
N GLY A 199 29.44 7.63 9.41
CA GLY A 199 30.45 7.11 10.34
C GLY A 199 31.89 7.34 9.88
N LYS A 200 32.14 7.49 8.57
CA LYS A 200 33.48 7.87 8.05
C LYS A 200 33.79 9.35 8.22
N GLN A 201 32.77 10.20 8.30
CA GLN A 201 32.92 11.65 8.40
C GLN A 201 33.00 12.12 9.85
N VAL A 202 32.27 11.46 10.77
CA VAL A 202 32.15 11.90 12.17
C VAL A 202 32.72 10.83 13.12
N PRO A 203 33.86 11.08 13.79
CA PRO A 203 34.51 10.11 14.66
C PRO A 203 33.64 9.61 15.82
N GLN A 204 32.83 10.48 16.46
CA GLN A 204 31.95 10.05 17.56
C GLN A 204 30.87 9.06 17.11
N VAL A 205 30.37 9.21 15.88
CA VAL A 205 29.40 8.26 15.31
C VAL A 205 30.07 6.97 14.92
N SER A 206 31.32 7.01 14.46
CA SER A 206 32.10 5.81 14.13
C SER A 206 32.23 4.88 15.35
N GLU A 207 32.49 5.44 16.52
CA GLU A 207 32.67 4.66 17.75
C GLU A 207 31.40 3.91 18.12
N VAL A 208 30.25 4.61 18.18
CA VAL A 208 28.95 4.00 18.48
C VAL A 208 28.51 3.00 17.39
N LEU A 209 28.75 3.34 16.12
CA LEU A 209 28.35 2.52 15.00
C LEU A 209 29.10 1.19 14.99
N TYR A 210 30.41 1.19 15.25
CA TYR A 210 31.22 -0.03 15.26
C TYR A 210 31.25 -0.75 16.61
N SER A 211 30.87 -0.11 17.72
CA SER A 211 30.70 -0.77 19.02
C SER A 211 29.44 -1.64 19.11
N GLY A 212 28.55 -1.59 18.12
CA GLY A 212 27.33 -2.41 18.06
C GLY A 212 26.14 -1.74 17.38
N GLY A 213 26.16 -0.42 17.14
CA GLY A 213 25.03 0.27 16.49
C GLY A 213 24.72 -0.27 15.09
N LEU A 214 25.74 -0.63 14.30
CA LEU A 214 25.56 -1.15 12.94
C LEU A 214 24.89 -2.52 12.93
N SER A 215 25.25 -3.41 13.86
CA SER A 215 24.62 -4.73 13.94
C SER A 215 23.17 -4.61 14.40
N GLU A 216 22.86 -3.71 15.33
CA GLU A 216 21.48 -3.38 15.73
C GLU A 216 20.65 -2.90 14.53
N MET A 217 21.17 -1.96 13.74
CA MET A 217 20.48 -1.48 12.54
C MET A 217 20.19 -2.59 11.54
N ILE A 218 21.19 -3.44 11.26
CA ILE A 218 21.04 -4.57 10.34
C ILE A 218 19.96 -5.52 10.84
N ILE A 219 20.01 -5.90 12.13
CA ILE A 219 19.04 -6.84 12.70
C ILE A 219 17.62 -6.27 12.60
N LEU A 220 17.40 -5.02 13.01
CA LEU A 220 16.08 -4.38 12.98
C LEU A 220 15.54 -4.24 11.54
N LEU A 221 16.39 -3.84 10.60
CA LEU A 221 15.99 -3.71 9.19
C LEU A 221 15.72 -5.07 8.54
N LEU A 222 16.48 -6.12 8.89
CA LEU A 222 16.22 -7.48 8.41
C LEU A 222 14.93 -8.06 9.00
N ILE A 223 14.64 -7.80 10.28
CA ILE A 223 13.35 -8.15 10.89
C ILE A 223 12.23 -7.42 10.15
N ALA A 224 12.38 -6.12 9.91
CA ALA A 224 11.37 -5.35 9.19
C ALA A 224 11.13 -5.85 7.76
N ALA A 225 12.22 -6.13 7.03
CA ALA A 225 12.16 -6.64 5.67
C ALA A 225 11.56 -8.05 5.60
N SER A 226 12.00 -8.97 6.47
CA SER A 226 11.52 -10.35 6.50
C SER A 226 10.03 -10.43 6.83
N THR A 227 9.56 -9.67 7.82
CA THR A 227 8.14 -9.61 8.18
C THR A 227 7.30 -8.92 7.10
N ALA A 228 7.80 -7.86 6.44
CA ALA A 228 7.13 -7.24 5.31
C ALA A 228 6.98 -8.20 4.11
N VAL A 229 8.05 -8.93 3.75
CA VAL A 229 8.04 -9.92 2.66
C VAL A 229 7.13 -11.10 2.99
N TYR A 230 7.26 -11.66 4.21
CA TYR A 230 6.43 -12.76 4.67
C TYR A 230 4.95 -12.37 4.77
N GLY A 231 4.66 -11.21 5.34
CA GLY A 231 3.30 -10.66 5.44
C GLY A 231 2.66 -10.49 4.07
N SER A 232 3.39 -9.90 3.13
CA SER A 232 2.95 -9.75 1.73
C SER A 232 2.65 -11.11 1.07
N HIS A 233 3.53 -12.10 1.27
CA HIS A 233 3.33 -13.46 0.75
C HIS A 233 2.10 -14.14 1.35
N ARG A 234 1.92 -14.09 2.68
CA ARG A 234 0.80 -14.72 3.38
C ARG A 234 -0.53 -14.06 3.04
N VAL A 235 -0.58 -12.74 2.93
CA VAL A 235 -1.79 -12.03 2.47
C VAL A 235 -2.14 -12.45 1.04
N GLY A 236 -1.13 -12.69 0.19
CA GLY A 236 -1.32 -13.24 -1.14
C GLY A 236 -1.88 -14.68 -1.13
N SER A 237 -1.32 -15.56 -0.29
CA SER A 237 -1.75 -16.96 -0.21
C SER A 237 -3.16 -17.08 0.37
N LEU A 238 -3.47 -16.37 1.46
CA LEU A 238 -4.80 -16.36 2.07
C LEU A 238 -5.88 -15.89 1.11
N ARG A 239 -5.56 -14.95 0.20
CA ARG A 239 -6.50 -14.52 -0.85
C ARG A 239 -6.74 -15.60 -1.88
N ARG A 240 -5.72 -16.37 -2.24
CA ARG A 240 -5.87 -17.52 -3.15
C ARG A 240 -6.67 -18.62 -2.47
N GLU A 241 -6.33 -18.97 -1.24
CA GLU A 241 -7.06 -19.96 -0.44
C GLU A 241 -8.53 -19.54 -0.24
N ALA A 242 -8.81 -18.27 0.06
CA ALA A 242 -10.18 -17.76 0.17
C ALA A 242 -10.92 -17.75 -1.18
N PHE A 243 -10.22 -17.54 -2.29
CA PHE A 243 -10.80 -17.63 -3.63
C PHE A 243 -11.08 -19.10 -4.02
N ASP A 244 -10.16 -20.00 -3.68
CA ASP A 244 -10.27 -21.43 -3.95
C ASP A 244 -11.36 -22.06 -3.07
N ALA A 245 -11.49 -21.66 -1.81
CA ALA A 245 -12.59 -22.05 -0.92
C ALA A 245 -13.95 -21.53 -1.41
N LYS A 246 -13.97 -20.38 -2.11
CA LYS A 246 -15.15 -19.90 -2.84
C LYS A 246 -15.34 -20.59 -4.19
N SER A 247 -14.56 -21.62 -4.54
CA SER A 247 -14.76 -22.39 -5.76
C SER A 247 -14.92 -23.89 -5.49
N ILE A 248 -16.05 -24.45 -5.93
CA ILE A 248 -16.33 -25.89 -5.81
C ILE A 248 -16.27 -26.50 -7.20
N GLY A 249 -15.20 -27.25 -7.47
CA GLY A 249 -14.93 -27.83 -8.78
C GLY A 249 -14.92 -26.77 -9.89
N MET A 250 -15.88 -26.89 -10.81
CA MET A 250 -16.04 -25.97 -11.93
C MET A 250 -16.87 -24.72 -11.61
N TYR A 251 -17.27 -24.52 -10.37
CA TYR A 251 -18.17 -23.44 -9.98
C TYR A 251 -17.51 -22.45 -9.02
N THR A 252 -17.78 -21.16 -9.19
CA THR A 252 -17.36 -20.11 -8.25
C THR A 252 -18.58 -19.61 -7.49
N LEU A 253 -18.61 -19.86 -6.18
CA LEU A 253 -19.61 -19.38 -5.23
C LEU A 253 -19.56 -17.85 -5.17
N ARG A 254 -20.73 -17.22 -5.31
CA ARG A 254 -20.91 -15.75 -5.32
C ARG A 254 -21.53 -15.27 -4.01
N LYS A 255 -22.79 -15.64 -3.76
CA LYS A 255 -23.61 -15.12 -2.65
C LYS A 255 -24.49 -16.22 -2.08
N GLN A 256 -24.65 -16.28 -0.77
CA GLN A 256 -25.63 -17.17 -0.14
C GLN A 256 -27.05 -16.69 -0.47
N VAL A 257 -27.88 -17.59 -1.00
CA VAL A 257 -29.28 -17.35 -1.38
C VAL A 257 -30.23 -17.80 -0.27
N GLY A 258 -29.83 -18.79 0.53
CA GLY A 258 -30.59 -19.22 1.70
C GLY A 258 -29.85 -20.25 2.54
N SER A 259 -30.32 -20.44 3.77
CA SER A 259 -29.88 -21.51 4.69
C SER A 259 -31.10 -22.25 5.24
N GLY A 260 -30.96 -23.54 5.50
CA GLY A 260 -32.00 -24.37 6.09
C GLY A 260 -31.43 -25.62 6.75
N GLY A 261 -32.30 -26.47 7.33
CA GLY A 261 -31.88 -27.67 8.05
C GLY A 261 -31.17 -28.74 7.21
N MET A 262 -31.23 -28.65 5.88
CA MET A 262 -30.53 -29.53 4.93
C MET A 262 -29.33 -28.83 4.26
N GLY A 263 -28.79 -27.78 4.87
CA GLY A 263 -27.61 -27.07 4.39
C GLY A 263 -27.87 -25.69 3.79
N GLU A 264 -26.89 -25.17 3.06
CA GLU A 264 -26.85 -23.79 2.56
C GLU A 264 -26.91 -23.76 1.03
N VAL A 265 -27.66 -22.82 0.46
CA VAL A 265 -27.76 -22.63 -1.00
C VAL A 265 -27.03 -21.36 -1.38
N TYR A 266 -26.09 -21.47 -2.31
CA TYR A 266 -25.31 -20.37 -2.86
C TYR A 266 -25.65 -20.15 -4.33
N LEU A 267 -25.75 -18.88 -4.72
CA LEU A 267 -25.62 -18.47 -6.11
C LEU A 267 -24.15 -18.67 -6.48
N ALA A 268 -23.91 -19.42 -7.54
CA ALA A 268 -22.59 -19.70 -8.08
C ALA A 268 -22.57 -19.46 -9.59
N GLU A 269 -21.38 -19.41 -10.17
CA GLU A 269 -21.19 -19.27 -11.61
C GLU A 269 -20.27 -20.37 -12.14
N HIS A 270 -20.67 -21.06 -13.19
CA HIS A 270 -19.85 -22.08 -13.82
C HIS A 270 -18.65 -21.45 -14.56
N ARG A 271 -17.41 -21.86 -14.25
CA ARG A 271 -16.15 -21.29 -14.76
C ARG A 271 -16.03 -21.30 -16.29
N LEU A 272 -16.38 -22.41 -16.95
CA LEU A 272 -16.38 -22.54 -18.42
C LEU A 272 -17.61 -21.92 -19.08
N LEU A 273 -18.82 -22.34 -18.67
CA LEU A 273 -20.08 -21.96 -19.32
C LEU A 273 -20.57 -20.55 -18.97
N LYS A 274 -19.98 -19.90 -17.95
CA LYS A 274 -20.34 -18.55 -17.47
C LYS A 274 -21.83 -18.37 -17.19
N ARG A 275 -22.51 -19.44 -16.76
CA ARG A 275 -23.94 -19.42 -16.39
C ARG A 275 -24.10 -19.34 -14.87
N PRO A 276 -25.01 -18.49 -14.37
CA PRO A 276 -25.39 -18.50 -12.96
C PRO A 276 -26.17 -19.78 -12.64
N CYS A 277 -25.89 -20.39 -11.49
CA CYS A 277 -26.56 -21.60 -11.01
C CYS A 277 -26.63 -21.58 -9.47
N ALA A 278 -27.60 -22.29 -8.90
CA ALA A 278 -27.65 -22.52 -7.47
C ALA A 278 -26.85 -23.78 -7.12
N ILE A 279 -25.98 -23.70 -6.11
CA ILE A 279 -25.25 -24.83 -5.53
C ILE A 279 -25.70 -24.99 -4.10
N LYS A 280 -26.16 -26.20 -3.75
CA LYS A 280 -26.52 -26.57 -2.40
C LYS A 280 -25.33 -27.31 -1.76
N LEU A 281 -24.92 -26.84 -0.59
CA LEU A 281 -23.88 -27.40 0.27
C LEU A 281 -24.50 -28.07 1.50
#